data_AF-A0A962KJB6-F1
#
_entry.id   AF-A0A962KJB6-F1
#
_cell.length_a   1.000
_cell.length_b   1.000
_cell.length_c   1.000
_cell.angle_alpha   90.00
_cell.angle_beta   90.00
_cell.angle_gamma   90.00
#
_symmetry.space_group_name_H-M   'P 1'
#
loop_
_entity.id
_entity.type
_entity.pdbx_description
1 polymer ?
#
loop_
_entity_poly.entity_id
_entity_poly.type
_entity_poly.pdbx_seq_one_letter_code
_entity_poly.pdbx_strand_id
1 'polypeptide(L)'
;MKLTHLAALKAIILATALPLTAQASSMWHPAPTEEGFTYHPDHFQSTKTRAQVMAEVEAARKDGTLAILQRGAPLPIKSSGAPKTRQQVVDEMRSESPEARRARLEMYSGG
;
A
#
# COMPACT_ATOMS: atom_id res chain seq x y z
N MET A 1 -36.92 38.40 3.25
CA MET A 1 -36.82 37.09 3.94
C MET A 1 -37.18 35.89 3.07
N LYS A 2 -38.14 35.94 2.13
CA LYS A 2 -38.55 34.74 1.37
C LYS A 2 -37.47 34.16 0.42
N LEU A 3 -36.66 35.00 -0.24
CA LEU A 3 -35.60 34.54 -1.16
C LEU A 3 -34.41 33.86 -0.44
N THR A 4 -34.01 34.37 0.72
CA THR A 4 -32.87 33.84 1.49
C THR A 4 -33.19 32.46 2.08
N HIS A 5 -34.44 32.22 2.50
CA HIS A 5 -34.89 30.91 2.96
C HIS A 5 -34.95 29.87 1.84
N LEU A 6 -35.34 30.25 0.63
CA LEU A 6 -35.35 29.37 -0.55
C LEU A 6 -33.92 29.00 -1.01
N ALA A 7 -32.98 29.94 -0.93
CA ALA A 7 -31.57 29.68 -1.21
C ALA A 7 -30.94 28.77 -0.14
N ALA A 8 -31.22 29.01 1.14
CA ALA A 8 -30.75 28.16 2.25
C ALA A 8 -31.32 26.73 2.17
N LEU A 9 -32.60 26.57 1.83
CA LEU A 9 -33.23 25.26 1.67
C LEU A 9 -32.62 24.45 0.52
N LYS A 10 -32.34 25.09 -0.63
CA LYS A 10 -31.65 24.44 -1.76
C LYS A 10 -30.22 24.04 -1.42
N ALA A 11 -29.51 24.87 -0.64
CA ALA A 11 -28.16 24.56 -0.18
C ALA A 11 -28.13 23.37 0.80
N ILE A 12 -29.11 23.27 1.70
CA ILE A 12 -29.26 22.14 2.63
C ILE A 12 -29.57 20.84 1.89
N ILE A 13 -30.48 20.87 0.91
CA ILE A 13 -30.81 19.69 0.09
C ILE A 13 -29.60 19.20 -0.72
N LEU A 14 -28.79 20.12 -1.26
CA LEU A 14 -27.58 19.76 -2.00
C LEU A 14 -26.49 19.20 -1.07
N ALA A 15 -26.36 19.71 0.16
CA ALA A 15 -25.38 19.23 1.14
C ALA A 15 -25.70 17.84 1.69
N THR A 16 -26.98 17.48 1.86
CA THR A 16 -27.39 16.15 2.34
C THR A 16 -27.37 15.06 1.27
N ALA A 17 -27.33 15.42 -0.02
CA ALA A 17 -27.26 14.46 -1.13
C ALA A 17 -25.84 13.97 -1.45
N LEU A 18 -24.80 14.71 -1.05
CA LEU A 18 -23.39 14.38 -1.34
C LEU A 18 -22.88 13.05 -0.72
N PRO A 19 -23.27 12.64 0.51
CA PRO A 19 -22.79 11.39 1.11
C PRO A 19 -23.31 10.12 0.43
N LEU A 20 -24.40 10.21 -0.34
CA LEU A 20 -25.09 9.05 -0.91
C LEU A 20 -24.45 8.53 -2.20
N THR A 21 -23.68 9.34 -2.92
CA THR A 21 -23.08 8.92 -4.21
C THR A 21 -21.79 8.10 -4.03
N ALA A 22 -21.04 8.32 -2.94
CA ALA A 22 -19.81 7.58 -2.66
C ALA A 22 -20.05 6.11 -2.28
N GLN A 23 -21.19 5.79 -1.65
CA GLN A 23 -21.53 4.44 -1.20
C GLN A 23 -21.87 3.50 -2.37
N ALA A 24 -22.42 4.00 -3.48
CA ALA A 24 -22.89 3.16 -4.59
C ALA A 24 -21.78 2.32 -5.26
N SER A 25 -20.53 2.75 -5.18
CA SER A 25 -19.37 2.05 -5.77
C SER A 25 -18.48 1.34 -4.74
N SER A 26 -18.91 1.29 -3.47
CA SER A 26 -18.18 0.57 -2.42
C SER A 26 -18.35 -0.94 -2.58
N MET A 27 -17.28 -1.68 -2.29
CA MET A 27 -17.29 -3.14 -2.16
C MET A 27 -18.05 -3.61 -0.90
N TRP A 28 -18.30 -2.69 0.03
CA TRP A 28 -18.97 -2.93 1.29
C TRP A 28 -20.17 -1.99 1.43
N HIS A 29 -21.37 -2.56 1.58
CA HIS A 29 -22.61 -1.81 1.77
C HIS A 29 -23.18 -2.07 3.16
N PRO A 30 -23.72 -1.07 3.88
CA PRO A 30 -24.43 -1.31 5.13
C PRO A 30 -25.65 -2.22 4.91
N ALA A 31 -25.84 -3.20 5.81
CA ALA A 31 -26.96 -4.13 5.74
C ALA A 31 -27.64 -4.29 7.11
N PRO A 32 -28.98 -4.43 7.17
CA PRO A 32 -29.70 -4.64 8.42
C PRO A 32 -29.64 -6.13 8.87
N THR A 33 -28.43 -6.68 8.90
CA THR A 33 -28.12 -8.03 9.38
C THR A 33 -27.21 -7.92 10.63
N GLU A 34 -27.02 -9.01 11.37
CA GLU A 34 -26.10 -9.01 12.53
C GLU A 34 -24.64 -8.69 12.15
N GLU A 35 -24.25 -9.02 10.91
CA GLU A 35 -22.94 -8.70 10.34
C GLU A 35 -22.80 -7.19 9.99
N GLY A 36 -23.92 -6.49 9.77
CA GLY A 36 -23.97 -5.04 9.56
C GLY A 36 -23.55 -4.56 8.16
N PHE A 37 -23.06 -5.44 7.29
CA PHE A 37 -22.68 -5.13 5.92
C PHE A 37 -22.89 -6.31 4.96
N THR A 38 -22.88 -6.03 3.66
CA THR A 38 -22.78 -7.02 2.58
C THR A 38 -21.54 -6.77 1.72
N TYR A 39 -20.93 -7.85 1.23
CA TYR A 39 -19.76 -7.82 0.34
C TYR A 39 -20.19 -7.91 -1.14
N HIS A 40 -19.77 -6.93 -1.94
CA HIS A 40 -20.08 -6.81 -3.37
C HIS A 40 -18.79 -6.71 -4.19
N PRO A 41 -18.13 -7.84 -4.51
CA PRO A 41 -16.85 -7.84 -5.22
C PRO A 41 -16.95 -7.28 -6.65
N ASP A 42 -18.14 -7.33 -7.25
CA ASP A 42 -18.46 -6.76 -8.56
C ASP A 42 -18.39 -5.21 -8.58
N HIS A 43 -18.44 -4.57 -7.41
CA HIS A 43 -18.20 -3.13 -7.28
C HIS A 43 -16.72 -2.75 -7.24
N PHE A 44 -15.81 -3.73 -7.23
CA PHE A 44 -14.38 -3.42 -7.34
C PHE A 44 -14.07 -2.80 -8.71
N GLN A 45 -13.74 -1.51 -8.71
CA GLN A 45 -13.28 -0.79 -9.89
C GLN A 45 -11.79 -0.52 -9.77
N SER A 46 -10.98 -1.29 -10.50
CA SER A 46 -9.54 -1.03 -10.60
C SER A 46 -9.28 0.30 -11.30
N THR A 47 -8.42 1.13 -10.72
CA THR A 47 -7.90 2.33 -11.39
C THR A 47 -6.73 2.03 -12.34
N LYS A 48 -6.29 0.77 -12.42
CA LYS A 48 -5.17 0.30 -13.25
C LYS A 48 -5.65 -0.57 -14.40
N THR A 49 -5.09 -0.33 -15.57
CA THR A 49 -5.24 -1.22 -16.72
C THR A 49 -4.49 -2.54 -16.47
N ARG A 50 -4.89 -3.60 -17.19
CA ARG A 50 -4.15 -4.88 -17.16
C ARG A 50 -2.67 -4.70 -17.49
N ALA A 51 -2.36 -3.86 -18.47
CA ALA A 51 -0.97 -3.59 -18.86
C ALA A 51 -0.16 -2.94 -17.73
N GLN A 52 -0.75 -2.00 -16.98
CA GLN A 52 -0.12 -1.38 -15.82
C GLN A 52 0.13 -2.38 -14.69
N VAL A 53 -0.85 -3.23 -14.38
CA VAL A 53 -0.69 -4.29 -13.37
C VAL A 53 0.45 -5.24 -13.76
N MET A 54 0.49 -5.67 -15.03
CA MET A 54 1.56 -6.53 -15.52
C MET A 54 2.93 -5.83 -15.42
N ALA A 55 3.02 -4.55 -15.78
CA ALA A 55 4.25 -3.78 -15.67
C ALA A 55 4.75 -3.65 -14.21
N GLU A 56 3.85 -3.42 -13.26
CA GLU A 56 4.18 -3.36 -11.83
C GLU A 56 4.66 -4.71 -11.29
N VAL A 57 4.00 -5.81 -11.69
CA VAL A 57 4.41 -7.17 -11.32
C VAL A 57 5.79 -7.50 -11.89
N GLU A 58 6.06 -7.15 -13.15
CA GLU A 58 7.38 -7.35 -13.77
C GLU A 58 8.47 -6.50 -13.09
N ALA A 59 8.17 -5.26 -12.70
CA ALA A 59 9.09 -4.43 -11.93
C ALA A 59 9.39 -5.08 -10.56
N ALA A 60 8.37 -5.57 -9.86
CA ALA A 60 8.50 -6.24 -8.56
C ALA A 60 9.26 -7.58 -8.65
N ARG A 61 9.20 -8.27 -9.79
CA ARG A 61 10.05 -9.44 -10.07
C ARG A 61 11.52 -9.05 -10.21
N LYS A 62 11.79 -7.99 -10.98
CA LYS A 62 13.16 -7.53 -11.27
C LYS A 62 13.87 -6.98 -10.04
N ASP A 63 13.14 -6.25 -9.19
CA ASP A 63 13.71 -5.68 -7.97
C ASP A 63 13.65 -6.64 -6.75
N GLY A 64 13.04 -7.83 -6.93
CA GLY A 64 12.96 -8.88 -5.92
C GLY A 64 11.86 -8.70 -4.87
N THR A 65 11.13 -7.58 -4.88
CA THR A 65 10.09 -7.29 -3.89
C THR A 65 8.91 -8.28 -3.95
N LEU A 66 8.60 -8.81 -5.14
CA LEU A 66 7.52 -9.81 -5.28
C LEU A 66 7.80 -11.07 -4.44
N ALA A 67 9.05 -11.55 -4.43
CA ALA A 67 9.42 -12.75 -3.69
C ALA A 67 9.33 -12.54 -2.16
N ILE A 68 9.51 -11.31 -1.68
CA ILE A 68 9.37 -10.93 -0.28
C ILE A 68 7.89 -10.91 0.11
N LEU A 69 7.05 -10.24 -0.69
CA LEU A 69 5.60 -10.15 -0.47
C LEU A 69 4.93 -11.53 -0.46
N GLN A 70 5.33 -12.42 -1.38
CA GLN A 70 4.79 -13.79 -1.44
C GLN A 70 5.09 -14.63 -0.19
N ARG A 71 6.10 -14.25 0.59
CA ARG A 71 6.45 -14.89 1.87
C ARG A 71 5.77 -14.23 3.07
N GLY A 72 4.92 -13.22 2.85
CA GLY A 72 4.30 -12.43 3.91
C GLY A 72 5.28 -11.56 4.69
N ALA A 73 6.49 -11.33 4.16
CA ALA A 73 7.50 -10.51 4.81
C ALA A 73 7.29 -9.02 4.46
N PRO A 74 7.58 -8.10 5.39
CA PRO A 74 7.53 -6.67 5.10
C PRO A 74 8.61 -6.30 4.07
N LEU A 75 8.28 -5.38 3.18
CA LEU A 75 9.27 -4.84 2.23
C LEU A 75 10.34 -4.05 3.00
N PRO A 76 11.63 -4.26 2.68
CA PRO A 76 12.69 -3.45 3.28
C PRO A 76 12.58 -1.99 2.82
N ILE A 77 13.00 -1.07 3.68
CA ILE A 77 13.14 0.34 3.32
C ILE A 77 14.17 0.43 2.18
N LYS A 78 13.77 1.02 1.05
CA LYS A 78 14.68 1.20 -0.09
C LYS A 78 15.86 2.07 0.33
N SER A 79 17.08 1.59 0.07
CA SER A 79 18.29 2.38 0.26
C SER A 79 18.21 3.65 -0.59
N SER A 80 18.46 4.81 0.02
CA SER A 80 18.64 6.08 -0.69
C SER A 80 20.05 6.23 -1.29
N GLY A 81 20.99 5.37 -0.89
CA GLY A 81 22.36 5.34 -1.42
C GLY A 81 22.48 4.58 -2.74
N ALA A 82 23.54 4.88 -3.49
CA ALA A 82 23.87 4.16 -4.72
C ALA A 82 24.04 2.65 -4.46
N PRO A 83 23.56 1.78 -5.37
CA PRO A 83 23.69 0.34 -5.21
C PRO A 83 25.16 -0.06 -5.21
N LYS A 84 25.56 -0.90 -4.25
CA LYS A 84 26.89 -1.50 -4.22
C LYS A 84 26.94 -2.70 -5.15
N THR A 85 28.03 -2.85 -5.89
CA THR A 85 28.30 -4.08 -6.62
C THR A 85 28.63 -5.20 -5.64
N ARG A 86 28.49 -6.46 -6.09
CA ARG A 86 28.89 -7.61 -5.28
C ARG A 86 30.35 -7.54 -4.84
N GLN A 87 31.24 -7.05 -5.72
CA GLN A 87 32.66 -6.92 -5.40
C GLN A 87 32.89 -5.88 -4.31
N GLN A 88 32.24 -4.71 -4.41
CA GLN A 88 32.33 -3.67 -3.37
C GLN A 88 31.88 -4.18 -2.00
N VAL A 89 30.77 -4.94 -1.95
CA VAL A 89 30.29 -5.55 -0.69
C VAL A 89 31.31 -6.56 -0.16
N VAL A 90 31.88 -7.40 -1.02
CA VAL A 90 32.89 -8.38 -0.60
C VAL A 90 34.15 -7.69 -0.06
N ASP A 91 34.60 -6.62 -0.71
CA ASP A 91 35.79 -5.86 -0.30
C ASP A 91 35.55 -5.17 1.05
N GLU A 92 34.37 -4.56 1.25
CA GLU A 92 33.95 -3.98 2.53
C GLU A 92 33.95 -5.03 3.65
N MET A 93 33.33 -6.19 3.41
CA MET A 93 33.28 -7.30 4.38
C MET A 93 34.67 -7.86 4.71
N ARG A 94 35.60 -7.86 3.75
CA ARG A 94 37.00 -8.30 3.97
C ARG A 94 37.81 -7.26 4.72
N SER A 95 37.53 -5.97 4.50
CA SER A 95 38.20 -4.84 5.17
C SER A 95 37.68 -4.56 6.59
N GLU A 96 36.55 -5.17 6.97
CA GLU A 96 35.97 -5.08 8.31
C GLU A 96 36.96 -5.50 9.42
N SER A 97 37.07 -4.71 10.49
CA SER A 97 37.93 -5.06 11.63
C SER A 97 37.42 -6.29 12.39
N PRO A 98 38.29 -7.04 13.09
CA PRO A 98 37.86 -8.18 13.90
C PRO A 98 36.80 -7.84 14.95
N GLU A 99 36.83 -6.64 15.52
CA GLU A 99 35.86 -6.15 16.51
C GLU A 99 34.50 -5.89 15.87
N ALA A 100 34.46 -5.17 14.75
CA ALA A 100 33.23 -4.89 14.02
C ALA A 100 32.56 -6.18 13.53
N ARG A 101 33.37 -7.12 13.03
CA ARG A 101 32.91 -8.44 12.61
C ARG A 101 32.25 -9.22 13.75
N ARG A 102 32.85 -9.21 14.94
CA ARG A 102 32.31 -9.86 16.13
C ARG A 102 30.97 -9.25 16.54
N ALA A 103 30.90 -7.93 16.65
CA ALA A 103 29.66 -7.22 17.00
C ALA A 103 28.52 -7.53 16.02
N ARG A 104 28.82 -7.56 14.70
CA ARG A 104 27.83 -7.94 13.67
C ARG A 104 27.36 -9.39 13.82
N LEU A 105 28.25 -10.34 14.09
CA LEU A 105 27.89 -11.75 14.28
C LEU A 105 27.05 -11.97 15.53
N GLU A 106 27.30 -11.24 16.62
CA GLU A 106 26.49 -11.27 17.85
C GLU A 106 25.05 -10.83 17.59
N MET A 107 24.84 -9.80 16.74
CA MET A 107 23.50 -9.35 16.33
C MET A 107 22.72 -10.38 15.51
N TYR A 108 23.42 -11.31 14.84
CA TYR A 108 22.80 -12.40 14.07
C TYR A 108 22.60 -13.69 14.89
N SER A 109 22.86 -13.69 16.20
CA SER A 109 22.62 -14.85 17.07
C SER A 109 21.12 -15.07 17.32
N GLY A 110 20.49 -15.72 16.36
CA GLY A 110 19.09 -16.15 16.37
C GLY A 110 18.88 -17.37 15.49
N GLY A 111 19.81 -18.31 15.54
CA GLY A 111 19.72 -19.66 14.97
C GLY A 111 20.17 -20.68 16.00
#